data_AF-A0A8D9P9R6-F1
#
_entry.id   AF-A0A8D9P9R6-F1
#
_cell.length_a   1.000
_cell.length_b   1.000
_cell.length_c   1.000
_cell.angle_alpha   90.00
_cell.angle_beta   90.00
_cell.angle_gamma   90.00
#
_symmetry.space_group_name_H-M   'P 1'
#
loop_
_entity.id
_entity.type
_entity.pdbx_description
1 polymer ?
#
loop_
_entity_poly.entity_id
_entity_poly.type
_entity_poly.pdbx_seq_one_letter_code
_entity_poly.pdbx_strand_id
1 'polypeptide(L)'
;MLSFLTILKNELLSYFVPEKMEYKITGKCLKCGKCCRYMYSFDTYTTTDFKIMQFLFPAYKRFYIRGKDEAGNLIFACKYVTEEGLCSVYDKRLRMCRNYPAKKISYPGKLHEGCGYKVEDKSFEKYLKDKS
;
A
#
# COMPACT_ATOMS: atom_id res chain seq x y z
N MET A 1 -32.15 16.24 -14.46
CA MET A 1 -31.37 16.74 -13.31
C MET A 1 -30.20 15.83 -12.92
N LEU A 2 -30.35 14.49 -12.83
CA LEU A 2 -29.22 13.60 -12.50
C LEU A 2 -28.04 13.64 -13.51
N SER A 3 -28.31 13.87 -14.80
CA SER A 3 -27.25 13.91 -15.83
C SER A 3 -26.31 15.11 -15.66
N PHE A 4 -26.85 16.30 -15.35
CA PHE A 4 -26.06 17.53 -15.20
C PHE A 4 -25.14 17.47 -13.96
N LEU A 5 -25.66 16.97 -12.83
CA LEU A 5 -24.85 16.71 -11.63
C LEU A 5 -23.74 15.68 -11.89
N THR A 6 -24.02 14.66 -12.70
CA THR A 6 -23.02 13.66 -13.09
C THR A 6 -21.93 14.27 -13.97
N ILE A 7 -22.29 15.16 -14.92
CA ILE A 7 -21.35 15.87 -15.77
C ILE A 7 -20.45 16.78 -14.95
N LEU A 8 -21.01 17.60 -14.05
CA LEU A 8 -20.24 18.47 -13.15
C LEU A 8 -19.30 17.69 -12.23
N LYS A 9 -19.78 16.56 -11.67
CA LYS A 9 -18.95 15.65 -10.88
C LYS A 9 -17.80 15.07 -11.71
N ASN A 10 -18.06 14.65 -12.94
CA ASN A 10 -17.05 14.07 -13.81
C ASN A 10 -16.01 15.10 -14.26
N GLU A 11 -16.44 16.33 -14.56
CA GLU A 11 -15.56 17.46 -14.86
C GLU A 11 -14.64 17.76 -13.68
N LEU A 12 -15.20 17.87 -12.47
CA LEU A 12 -14.41 18.07 -11.26
C LEU A 12 -13.41 16.93 -11.03
N LEU A 13 -13.81 15.67 -11.20
CA LEU A 13 -12.93 14.51 -11.05
C LEU A 13 -11.85 14.41 -12.14
N SER A 14 -12.07 15.01 -13.31
CA SER A 14 -11.09 15.03 -14.41
C SER A 14 -9.81 15.77 -14.03
N TYR A 15 -9.89 16.76 -13.15
CA TYR A 15 -8.73 17.48 -12.61
C TYR A 15 -7.90 16.66 -11.63
N PHE A 16 -8.45 15.55 -11.12
CA PHE A 16 -7.83 14.72 -10.09
C PHE A 16 -7.59 13.28 -10.56
N VAL A 17 -7.47 13.04 -11.87
CA VAL A 17 -7.29 11.68 -12.43
C VAL A 17 -5.99 11.06 -11.87
N PRO A 18 -6.08 10.09 -10.94
CA PRO A 18 -4.90 9.43 -10.44
C PRO A 18 -4.43 8.42 -11.48
N GLU A 19 -3.15 8.45 -11.85
CA GLU A 19 -2.60 7.46 -12.76
C GLU A 19 -2.60 6.09 -12.08
N LYS A 20 -3.50 5.20 -12.51
CA LYS A 20 -3.56 3.83 -12.00
C LYS A 20 -2.46 3.01 -12.66
N MET A 21 -1.38 2.79 -11.91
CA MET A 21 -0.23 2.04 -12.38
C MET A 21 -0.36 0.56 -12.01
N GLU A 22 -0.29 -0.30 -13.02
CA GLU A 22 -0.09 -1.75 -12.82
C GLU A 22 1.38 -2.09 -12.98
N TYR A 23 2.04 -2.46 -11.89
CA TYR A 23 3.45 -2.81 -11.86
C TYR A 23 3.67 -4.30 -12.10
N LYS A 24 4.70 -4.62 -12.88
CA LYS A 24 5.23 -5.98 -12.95
C LYS A 24 6.14 -6.19 -11.74
N ILE A 25 5.72 -7.09 -10.86
CA ILE A 25 6.45 -7.44 -9.64
C ILE A 25 7.22 -8.72 -9.90
N THR A 26 8.53 -8.69 -9.67
CA THR A 26 9.43 -9.84 -9.77
C THR A 26 10.10 -10.12 -8.43
N GLY A 27 10.82 -11.25 -8.35
CA GLY A 27 11.52 -11.66 -7.13
C GLY A 27 10.65 -12.48 -6.17
N LYS A 28 11.11 -12.61 -4.93
CA LYS A 28 10.46 -13.45 -3.90
C LYS A 28 10.59 -12.86 -2.51
N CYS A 29 9.67 -13.21 -1.63
CA CYS A 29 9.74 -12.84 -0.22
C CYS A 29 10.99 -13.45 0.44
N LEU A 30 11.82 -12.62 1.05
CA LEU A 30 12.99 -13.05 1.83
C LEU A 30 12.70 -13.23 3.32
N LYS A 31 11.42 -13.16 3.72
CA LYS A 31 10.99 -13.26 5.13
C LYS A 31 11.65 -12.20 6.03
N CYS A 32 12.04 -11.04 5.49
CA CYS A 32 12.72 -9.99 6.23
C CYS A 32 11.84 -9.21 7.23
N GLY A 33 10.51 -9.43 7.22
CA GLY A 33 9.56 -8.77 8.13
C GLY A 33 9.37 -7.26 7.94
N LYS A 34 10.12 -6.60 7.05
CA LYS A 34 10.06 -5.13 6.87
C LYS A 34 8.65 -4.63 6.57
N CYS A 35 7.93 -5.31 5.67
CA CYS A 35 6.54 -4.97 5.34
C CYS A 35 5.54 -5.16 6.49
N CYS A 36 5.89 -5.89 7.55
CA CYS A 36 5.06 -5.99 8.77
C CYS A 36 5.52 -5.02 9.86
N ARG A 37 6.77 -4.55 9.80
CA ARG A 37 7.41 -3.65 10.78
C ARG A 37 7.28 -2.17 10.42
N TYR A 38 7.08 -1.87 9.13
CA TYR A 38 7.06 -0.52 8.57
C TYR A 38 5.97 -0.42 7.49
N MET A 39 4.71 -0.45 7.92
CA MET A 39 3.56 -0.37 7.03
C MET A 39 3.17 1.09 6.81
N TYR A 40 3.17 1.51 5.55
CA TYR A 40 2.60 2.79 5.13
C TYR A 40 1.17 2.57 4.64
N SER A 41 0.26 3.44 5.08
CA SER A 41 -1.07 3.52 4.50
C SER A 41 -1.03 4.25 3.17
N PHE A 42 -2.01 3.96 2.31
CA PHE A 42 -2.22 4.71 1.08
C PHE A 42 -2.68 6.14 1.38
N ASP A 43 -3.64 6.29 2.31
CA ASP A 43 -4.14 7.58 2.76
C ASP A 43 -3.40 8.06 4.01
N THR A 44 -3.35 9.38 4.20
CA THR A 44 -2.89 9.98 5.45
C THR A 44 -3.95 9.79 6.53
N TYR A 45 -3.62 9.01 7.56
CA TYR A 45 -4.51 8.82 8.71
C TYR A 45 -4.04 9.68 9.88
N THR A 46 -4.98 10.28 10.60
CA THR A 46 -4.70 10.76 11.95
C THR A 46 -4.72 9.59 12.94
N THR A 47 -4.17 9.83 14.14
CA THR A 47 -4.25 8.85 15.23
C THR A 47 -5.70 8.52 15.61
N THR A 48 -6.59 9.50 15.50
CA THR A 48 -8.04 9.36 15.74
C THR A 48 -8.70 8.50 14.69
N ASP A 49 -8.43 8.74 13.40
CA ASP A 49 -8.99 7.93 12.30
C ASP A 49 -8.58 6.48 12.42
N PHE A 50 -7.32 6.23 12.80
CA PHE A 50 -6.83 4.89 13.05
C PHE A 50 -7.59 4.20 14.20
N LYS A 51 -7.87 4.91 15.29
CA LYS A 51 -8.67 4.38 16.41
C LYS A 51 -10.11 4.06 15.98
N ILE A 52 -10.74 4.95 15.20
CA ILE A 52 -12.08 4.72 14.63
C ILE A 52 -12.07 3.49 13.72
N MET A 53 -11.05 3.35 12.86
CA MET A 53 -10.89 2.18 12.01
C MET A 53 -10.71 0.88 12.82
N GLN A 54 -9.94 0.92 13.91
CA GLN A 54 -9.80 -0.24 14.81
C GLN A 54 -11.09 -0.60 15.57
N PHE A 55 -11.94 0.40 15.83
CA PHE A 55 -13.26 0.21 16.42
C PHE A 55 -14.23 -0.44 15.42
N LEU A 56 -14.35 0.12 14.21
CA LEU A 56 -15.22 -0.38 13.16
C LEU A 56 -14.76 -1.74 12.60
N PHE A 57 -13.45 -1.96 12.52
CA PHE A 57 -12.85 -3.17 11.98
C PHE A 57 -11.88 -3.79 13.00
N PRO A 58 -12.35 -4.63 13.92
CA PRO A 58 -11.55 -5.22 15.00
C PRO A 58 -10.28 -5.95 14.52
N ALA A 59 -10.30 -6.45 13.29
CA ALA A 59 -9.15 -7.08 12.65
C ALA A 59 -7.90 -6.17 12.59
N TYR A 60 -8.08 -4.84 12.54
CA TYR A 60 -7.00 -3.84 12.51
C TYR A 60 -6.40 -3.56 13.90
N LYS A 61 -6.97 -4.09 15.00
CA LYS A 61 -6.37 -4.02 16.35
C LYS A 61 -5.01 -4.73 16.46
N ARG A 62 -4.67 -5.56 15.46
CA ARG A 62 -3.34 -6.17 15.30
C ARG A 62 -2.25 -5.18 14.94
N PHE A 63 -2.62 -4.02 14.40
CA PHE A 63 -1.67 -2.97 14.05
C PHE A 63 -1.54 -1.96 15.19
N TYR A 64 -0.40 -1.32 15.25
CA TYR A 64 -0.13 -0.20 16.15
C TYR A 64 0.69 0.85 15.42
N ILE A 65 0.65 2.07 15.92
CA ILE A 65 1.44 3.18 15.39
C ILE A 65 2.86 3.02 15.93
N ARG A 66 3.81 2.83 15.03
CA ARG A 66 5.24 2.74 15.37
C ARG A 66 5.88 4.11 15.47
N GLY A 67 5.44 5.07 14.66
CA GLY A 67 5.98 6.43 14.65
C GLY A 67 5.42 7.24 13.49
N LYS A 68 6.13 8.32 13.15
CA LYS A 68 5.88 9.15 11.98
C LYS A 68 7.14 9.24 11.12
N ASP A 69 6.97 9.40 9.82
CA ASP A 69 8.07 9.77 8.93
C ASP A 69 8.32 11.29 8.94
N GLU A 70 9.30 11.74 8.16
CA GLU A 70 9.69 13.16 8.04
C GLU A 70 8.56 14.05 7.50
N ALA A 71 7.64 13.49 6.71
CA ALA A 71 6.47 14.18 6.18
C ALA A 71 5.27 14.13 7.15
N GLY A 72 5.42 13.51 8.32
CA GLY A 72 4.38 13.39 9.34
C GLY A 72 3.41 12.22 9.13
N ASN A 73 3.63 11.36 8.14
CA ASN A 73 2.78 10.20 7.87
C ASN A 73 2.96 9.13 8.94
N LEU A 74 1.86 8.50 9.36
CA LEU A 74 1.91 7.42 10.35
C LEU A 74 2.58 6.17 9.75
N ILE A 75 3.57 5.66 10.47
CA ILE A 75 4.18 4.35 10.21
C ILE A 75 3.52 3.34 11.13
N PHE A 76 2.91 2.30 10.56
CA PHE A 76 2.28 1.24 11.32
C PHE A 76 3.18 0.00 11.43
N ALA A 77 2.93 -0.83 12.43
CA ALA A 77 3.54 -2.14 12.59
C ALA A 77 2.52 -3.16 13.09
N CYS A 78 2.78 -4.44 12.81
CA CYS A 78 1.94 -5.56 13.21
C CYS A 78 2.47 -6.22 14.49
N LYS A 79 1.59 -6.47 15.46
CA LYS A 79 1.92 -7.16 16.72
C LYS A 79 2.34 -8.62 16.54
N TYR A 80 2.03 -9.22 15.40
CA TYR A 80 2.28 -10.64 15.11
C TYR A 80 3.55 -10.88 14.29
N VAL A 81 4.41 -9.87 14.08
CA VAL A 81 5.72 -10.10 13.48
C VAL A 81 6.69 -10.61 14.55
N THR A 82 7.36 -11.73 14.28
CA THR A 82 8.39 -12.29 15.17
C THR A 82 9.72 -11.58 14.98
N GLU A 83 10.71 -11.83 15.83
CA GLU A 83 12.05 -11.23 15.70
C GLU A 83 12.75 -11.65 14.39
N GLU A 84 12.51 -12.89 13.95
CA GLU A 84 13.02 -13.46 12.69
C GLU A 84 12.33 -12.88 11.44
N GLY A 85 11.33 -12.01 11.61
CA GLY A 85 10.60 -11.38 10.50
C GLY A 85 9.46 -12.23 9.92
N LEU A 86 9.06 -13.29 10.62
CA LEU A 86 7.94 -14.14 10.26
C LEU A 86 6.64 -13.65 10.88
N CYS A 87 5.50 -14.13 10.37
CA CYS A 87 4.19 -13.84 10.95
C CYS A 87 3.77 -15.03 11.82
N SER A 88 3.55 -14.80 13.12
CA SER A 88 3.11 -15.84 14.06
C SER A 88 1.69 -16.34 13.79
N VAL A 89 0.91 -15.62 13.01
CA VAL A 89 -0.47 -15.98 12.61
C VAL A 89 -0.64 -16.02 11.09
N TYR A 90 0.29 -16.72 10.42
CA TYR A 90 0.42 -16.71 8.95
C TYR A 90 -0.88 -16.98 8.19
N ASP A 91 -1.69 -17.94 8.66
CA ASP A 91 -2.94 -18.32 7.99
C ASP A 91 -4.06 -17.29 8.20
N LYS A 92 -4.03 -16.60 9.35
CA LYS A 92 -5.00 -15.56 9.73
C LYS A 92 -4.59 -14.15 9.27
N ARG A 93 -3.68 -14.06 8.30
CA ARG A 93 -3.26 -12.79 7.69
C ARG A 93 -4.43 -12.10 7.00
N LEU A 94 -4.48 -10.77 7.10
CA LEU A 94 -5.45 -9.97 6.35
C LEU A 94 -5.14 -10.00 4.86
N ARG A 95 -6.16 -9.74 4.03
CA ARG A 95 -6.04 -9.76 2.57
C ARG A 95 -4.88 -8.89 2.06
N MET A 96 -4.69 -7.70 2.61
CA MET A 96 -3.57 -6.82 2.24
C MET A 96 -2.20 -7.45 2.54
N CYS A 97 -2.06 -8.19 3.65
CA CYS A 97 -0.81 -8.87 4.00
C CYS A 97 -0.54 -10.11 3.13
N ARG A 98 -1.59 -10.79 2.66
CA ARG A 98 -1.47 -11.92 1.73
C ARG A 98 -1.12 -11.47 0.31
N ASN A 99 -1.64 -10.32 -0.08
CA ASN A 99 -1.49 -9.77 -1.42
C ASN A 99 -0.27 -8.85 -1.56
N TYR A 100 0.58 -8.75 -0.54
CA TYR A 100 1.77 -7.92 -0.59
C TYR A 100 2.87 -8.57 -1.45
N PRO A 101 3.57 -7.80 -2.31
CA PRO A 101 3.29 -6.40 -2.66
C PRO A 101 2.14 -6.27 -3.67
N ALA A 102 1.35 -5.20 -3.53
CA ALA A 102 0.19 -4.98 -4.39
C ALA A 102 0.62 -4.57 -5.81
N LYS A 103 0.12 -5.29 -6.84
CA LYS A 103 0.45 -5.03 -8.25
C LYS A 103 -0.20 -3.76 -8.82
N LYS A 104 -1.40 -3.42 -8.35
CA LYS A 104 -2.20 -2.30 -8.83
C LYS A 104 -2.27 -1.24 -7.73
N ILE A 105 -1.56 -0.14 -7.92
CA ILE A 105 -1.50 0.97 -6.96
C ILE A 105 -1.54 2.30 -7.73
N SER A 106 -2.03 3.36 -7.10
CA SER A 106 -2.16 4.69 -7.72
C SER A 106 -0.92 5.57 -7.56
N TYR A 107 0.16 5.04 -6.96
CA TYR A 107 1.40 5.78 -6.63
C TYR A 107 2.63 4.93 -6.95
N PRO A 108 3.83 5.54 -7.09
CA PRO A 108 5.07 4.82 -7.35
C PRO A 108 5.30 3.70 -6.33
N GLY A 109 5.41 2.46 -6.82
CA GLY A 109 5.59 1.24 -6.04
C GLY A 109 6.96 1.10 -5.43
N LYS A 110 7.36 2.03 -4.55
CA LYS A 110 8.62 1.93 -3.82
C LYS A 110 8.51 0.87 -2.72
N LEU A 111 9.35 -0.15 -2.83
CA LEU A 111 9.51 -1.18 -1.80
C LEU A 111 10.60 -0.78 -0.81
N HIS A 112 10.57 -1.33 0.40
CA HIS A 112 11.65 -1.11 1.36
C HIS A 112 12.99 -1.58 0.81
N GLU A 113 14.06 -0.87 1.18
CA GLU A 113 15.42 -1.26 0.86
C GLU A 113 15.70 -2.70 1.32
N GLY A 114 16.38 -3.49 0.48
CA GLY A 114 16.66 -4.91 0.76
C GLY A 114 15.43 -5.82 0.73
N CYS A 115 14.28 -5.37 0.20
CA CYS A 115 13.18 -6.27 -0.13
C CYS A 115 13.59 -7.20 -1.28
N GLY A 116 13.25 -8.49 -1.20
CA GLY A 116 13.52 -9.43 -2.29
C GLY A 116 12.53 -9.35 -3.45
N TYR A 117 11.45 -8.59 -3.28
CA TYR A 117 10.60 -8.20 -4.40
C TYR A 117 11.19 -6.97 -5.09
N LYS A 118 11.01 -6.90 -6.40
CA LYS A 118 11.39 -5.76 -7.23
C LYS A 118 10.18 -5.31 -8.03
N VAL A 119 10.03 -4.00 -8.12
CA VAL A 119 9.05 -3.36 -9.01
C VAL A 119 9.79 -2.98 -10.28
N GLU A 120 9.38 -3.56 -11.41
CA GLU A 120 9.90 -3.11 -12.71
C GLU A 120 9.27 -1.75 -13.04
N ASP A 121 10.11 -0.72 -13.13
CA ASP A 121 9.67 0.59 -13.58
C ASP A 121 9.21 0.52 -15.04
N LYS A 122 8.09 1.19 -15.31
CA LYS A 122 7.63 1.44 -16.67
C LYS A 122 8.33 2.69 -17.18
N SER A 123 9.51 2.54 -17.78
CA SER A 123 10.08 3.64 -18.55
C SER A 123 9.39 3.74 -19.91
N PHE A 124 9.18 4.96 -20.39
CA PHE A 124 8.62 5.22 -21.71
C PHE A 124 9.47 4.56 -22.81
N GLU A 125 10.79 4.57 -22.66
CA GLU A 125 11.75 3.92 -23.54
C GLU A 125 11.54 2.40 -23.64
N LYS A 126 11.25 1.73 -22.51
CA LYS A 126 10.97 0.30 -22.48
C LYS A 126 9.64 -0.02 -23.18
N TYR A 127 8.63 0.83 -23.00
CA TYR A 127 7.36 0.70 -23.70
C TYR A 127 7.51 0.80 -25.23
N LEU A 128 8.37 1.70 -25.72
CA LEU A 128 8.64 1.81 -27.16
C LEU A 128 9.33 0.57 -27.72
N LYS A 129 10.27 -0.03 -26.97
CA LYS A 129 11.00 -1.25 -27.38
C LYS A 129 10.13 -2.51 -27.39
N ASP A 130 9.14 -2.61 -26.50
CA ASP A 130 8.23 -3.78 -26.45
C ASP A 130 7.21 -3.80 -27.62
N LYS A 131 7.08 -2.70 -28.39
CA LYS A 131 6.15 -2.59 -29.52
C LYS A 131 6.80 -2.73 -30.91
N SER A 132 8.11 -2.77 -30.98
CA SER A 132 8.91 -2.99 -32.20
C SER A 132 9.29 -4.46 -32.34
#